data_AF-A0A0M3HJV4-F1
#
_entry.id   AF-A0A0M3HJV4-F1
#
_cell.length_a   1.000
_cell.length_b   1.000
_cell.length_c   1.000
_cell.angle_alpha   90.00
_cell.angle_beta   90.00
_cell.angle_gamma   90.00
#
_symmetry.space_group_name_H-M   'P 1'
#
loop_
_entity.id
_entity.type
_entity.pdbx_description
1 polymer ?
#
loop_
_entity_poly.entity_id
_entity_poly.type
_entity_poly.pdbx_seq_one_letter_code
_entity_poly.pdbx_strand_id
1 'polypeptide(L)'
;MLKEKNVSTGSTWEKELSKIVFDKRYLLLNAIERKAAFEAYVRERTEVERAEKKKRTKEARDNFKSLLEEAKLHGRSSFSSFASKWGKDSRFKGVEKMREKEDIFNEYVQELYKKEKEERKEKKEKVRGVFPLFIFLVYICN
;
A
#
# COMPACT_ATOMS: atom_id res chain seq x y z
N MET A 1 26.79 14.55 14.44
CA MET A 1 28.10 13.89 14.15
C MET A 1 28.00 12.75 13.14
N LEU A 2 27.42 11.59 13.46
CA LEU A 2 27.46 10.39 12.57
C LEU A 2 26.82 10.64 11.19
N LYS A 3 25.69 11.34 11.15
CA LYS A 3 25.03 11.79 9.91
C LYS A 3 25.88 12.78 9.11
N GLU A 4 26.49 13.77 9.77
CA GLU A 4 27.32 14.81 9.13
C GLU A 4 28.61 14.25 8.52
N LYS A 5 29.19 13.23 9.14
CA LYS A 5 30.41 12.55 8.65
C LYS A 5 30.12 11.48 7.60
N ASN A 6 28.86 11.39 7.15
CA ASN A 6 28.39 10.45 6.13
C ASN A 6 28.82 9.00 6.43
N VAL A 7 28.64 8.60 7.69
CA VAL A 7 28.94 7.25 8.16
C VAL A 7 28.03 6.25 7.46
N SER A 8 28.65 5.25 6.82
CA SER A 8 27.95 4.20 6.08
C SER A 8 27.25 3.22 7.02
N THR A 9 25.98 2.92 6.75
CA THR A 9 25.16 1.98 7.54
C THR A 9 25.38 0.51 7.13
N GLY A 10 26.04 0.27 5.99
CA GLY A 10 26.38 -1.06 5.48
C GLY A 10 27.83 -1.48 5.72
N SER A 11 28.61 -0.71 6.49
CA SER A 11 30.03 -0.95 6.75
C SER A 11 30.28 -1.23 8.24
N THR A 12 31.44 -1.82 8.57
CA THR A 12 31.78 -2.14 9.97
C THR A 12 32.22 -0.89 10.73
N TRP A 13 32.03 -0.91 12.05
CA TRP A 13 32.40 0.19 12.97
C TRP A 13 33.86 0.64 12.78
N GLU A 14 34.79 -0.31 12.65
CA GLU A 14 36.23 -0.05 12.54
C GLU A 14 36.58 0.71 11.25
N LYS A 15 35.87 0.43 10.15
CA LYS A 15 36.08 1.09 8.86
C LYS A 15 35.58 2.54 8.87
N GLU A 16 34.51 2.79 9.61
CA GLU A 16 33.89 4.11 9.72
C GLU A 16 34.50 4.95 10.85
N LEU A 17 35.25 4.32 11.77
CA LEU A 17 35.87 4.96 12.93
C LEU A 17 36.81 6.10 12.55
N SER A 18 37.60 5.93 11.48
CA SER A 18 38.55 6.94 11.00
C SER A 18 37.88 8.24 10.55
N LYS A 19 36.58 8.20 10.20
CA LYS A 19 35.81 9.39 9.81
C LYS A 19 35.35 10.23 11.00
N ILE A 20 35.26 9.63 12.17
CA ILE A 20 34.66 10.24 13.37
C ILE A 20 35.68 10.47 14.49
N VAL A 21 36.79 9.73 14.52
CA VAL A 21 37.81 9.80 15.58
C VAL A 21 38.44 11.19 15.71
N PHE A 22 38.49 11.95 14.61
CA PHE A 22 39.04 13.32 14.58
C PHE A 22 38.00 14.39 14.98
N ASP A 23 36.73 14.05 15.16
CA ASP A 23 35.70 15.01 15.59
C ASP A 23 35.79 15.25 17.10
N LYS A 24 35.80 16.53 17.52
CA LYS A 24 35.87 16.90 18.95
C LYS A 24 34.76 16.23 19.78
N ARG A 25 33.60 15.97 19.19
CA ARG A 25 32.45 15.33 19.84
C ARG A 25 32.68 13.84 20.13
N TYR A 26 33.66 13.19 19.48
CA TYR A 26 34.01 11.79 19.72
C TYR A 26 34.51 11.56 21.16
N LEU A 27 35.24 12.54 21.72
CA LEU A 27 35.77 12.48 23.08
C LEU A 27 34.69 12.67 24.18
N LEU A 28 33.48 13.11 23.82
CA LEU A 28 32.39 13.37 24.77
C LEU A 28 31.72 12.09 25.30
N LEU A 29 31.92 10.96 24.61
CA LEU A 29 31.32 9.68 24.94
C LEU A 29 32.41 8.66 25.29
N ASN A 30 32.10 7.72 26.17
CA ASN A 30 32.99 6.58 26.46
C ASN A 30 32.89 5.49 25.37
N ALA A 31 33.73 4.45 25.44
CA ALA A 31 33.77 3.41 24.40
C ALA A 31 32.45 2.65 24.21
N ILE A 32 31.71 2.41 25.30
CA ILE A 32 30.42 1.71 25.27
C ILE A 32 29.36 2.59 24.61
N GLU A 33 29.29 3.85 25.02
CA GLU A 33 28.36 4.85 24.49
C GLU A 33 28.59 5.13 23.01
N ARG A 34 29.85 5.19 22.56
CA ARG A 34 30.19 5.37 21.14
C ARG A 34 29.65 4.24 20.28
N LYS A 35 29.86 2.98 20.72
CA LYS A 35 29.38 1.81 20.00
C LYS A 35 27.85 1.76 20.00
N ALA A 36 27.21 2.03 21.13
CA ALA A 36 25.75 2.09 21.23
C ALA A 36 25.15 3.19 20.34
N ALA A 37 25.76 4.37 20.30
CA ALA A 37 25.33 5.48 19.43
C ALA A 37 25.46 5.12 17.94
N PHE A 38 26.52 4.39 17.55
CA PHE A 38 26.68 3.90 16.19
C PHE A 38 25.64 2.84 15.82
N GLU A 39 25.41 1.85 16.68
CA GLU A 39 24.40 0.81 16.45
C GLU A 39 22.99 1.42 16.36
N ALA A 40 22.66 2.38 17.24
CA ALA A 40 21.41 3.12 17.19
C ALA A 40 21.25 3.90 15.87
N TYR A 41 22.31 4.58 15.42
CA TYR A 41 22.30 5.30 14.13
C TYR A 41 22.12 4.35 12.94
N VAL A 42 22.82 3.21 12.91
CA VAL A 42 22.68 2.20 11.85
C VAL A 42 21.25 1.67 11.81
N ARG A 43 20.69 1.35 12.98
CA ARG A 43 19.32 0.88 13.13
C ARG A 43 18.32 1.93 12.62
N GLU A 44 18.39 3.15 13.12
CA GLU A 44 17.48 4.25 12.76
C GLU A 44 17.52 4.50 11.26
N ARG A 45 18.72 4.62 10.67
CA ARG A 45 18.86 4.83 9.22
C ARG A 45 18.28 3.69 8.40
N THR A 46 18.52 2.45 8.81
CA THR A 46 17.98 1.27 8.12
C THR A 46 16.44 1.22 8.23
N GLU A 47 15.90 1.57 9.39
CA GLU A 47 14.45 1.65 9.62
C GLU A 47 13.82 2.77 8.78
N VAL A 48 14.45 3.94 8.69
CA VAL A 48 14.01 5.06 7.83
C VAL A 48 14.00 4.65 6.37
N GLU A 49 15.08 4.05 5.85
CA GLU A 49 15.14 3.61 4.45
C GLU A 49 14.09 2.54 4.11
N ARG A 50 13.85 1.60 5.05
CA ARG A 50 12.76 0.61 4.93
C ARG A 50 11.38 1.27 4.98
N ALA A 51 11.16 2.20 5.90
CA ALA A 51 9.90 2.89 6.08
C ALA A 51 9.57 3.74 4.84
N GLU A 52 10.54 4.46 4.29
CA GLU A 52 10.38 5.23 3.06
C GLU A 52 10.08 4.33 1.87
N LYS A 53 10.80 3.20 1.72
CA LYS A 53 10.49 2.24 0.66
C LYS A 53 9.06 1.70 0.79
N LYS A 54 8.65 1.33 2.01
CA LYS A 54 7.28 0.85 2.29
C LYS A 54 6.25 1.94 2.00
N LYS A 55 6.51 3.19 2.38
CA LYS A 55 5.64 4.34 2.11
C LYS A 55 5.47 4.56 0.61
N ARG A 56 6.55 4.60 -0.16
CA ARG A 56 6.50 4.76 -1.63
C ARG A 56 5.69 3.63 -2.29
N THR A 57 5.93 2.38 -1.91
CA THR A 57 5.17 1.24 -2.45
C THR A 57 3.69 1.33 -2.09
N LYS A 58 3.37 1.73 -0.85
CA LYS A 58 1.97 1.90 -0.42
C LYS A 58 1.29 3.02 -1.22
N GLU A 59 1.92 4.18 -1.35
CA GLU A 59 1.40 5.32 -2.11
C GLU A 59 1.18 4.96 -3.59
N ALA A 60 2.13 4.25 -4.21
CA ALA A 60 1.96 3.76 -5.57
C ALA A 60 0.74 2.83 -5.71
N ARG A 61 0.54 1.93 -4.73
CA ARG A 61 -0.61 1.02 -4.71
C ARG A 61 -1.93 1.75 -4.52
N ASP A 62 -1.98 2.69 -3.58
CA ASP A 62 -3.19 3.46 -3.28
C ASP A 62 -3.58 4.34 -4.49
N ASN A 63 -2.61 4.99 -5.13
CA ASN A 63 -2.83 5.75 -6.36
C ASN A 63 -3.33 4.87 -7.52
N PHE A 64 -2.83 3.64 -7.64
CA PHE A 64 -3.31 2.67 -8.61
C PHE A 64 -4.76 2.25 -8.32
N LYS A 65 -5.12 2.04 -7.04
CA LYS A 65 -6.51 1.74 -6.65
C LYS A 65 -7.46 2.90 -6.99
N SER A 66 -7.08 4.16 -6.74
CA SER A 66 -7.88 5.32 -7.16
C SER A 66 -8.09 5.37 -8.68
N LEU A 67 -7.08 4.98 -9.46
CA LEU A 67 -7.23 4.88 -10.91
C LEU A 67 -8.23 3.79 -11.33
N LEU A 68 -8.28 2.65 -10.62
CA LEU A 68 -9.27 1.59 -10.87
C LEU A 68 -10.71 2.07 -10.58
N GLU A 69 -10.89 2.88 -9.55
CA GLU A 69 -12.18 3.50 -9.21
C GLU A 69 -12.62 4.50 -10.29
N GLU A 70 -11.72 5.36 -10.75
CA GLU A 70 -11.98 6.30 -11.85
C GLU A 70 -12.29 5.59 -13.17
N ALA A 71 -11.70 4.41 -13.40
CA ALA A 71 -11.92 3.62 -14.60
C ALA A 71 -13.33 3.02 -14.69
N LYS A 72 -14.15 3.11 -13.63
CA LYS A 72 -15.53 2.59 -13.58
C LYS A 72 -15.63 1.15 -14.09
N LEU A 73 -14.76 0.30 -13.57
CA LEU A 73 -14.69 -1.12 -13.93
C LEU A 73 -15.94 -1.87 -13.45
N HIS A 74 -16.16 -3.05 -14.02
CA HIS A 74 -17.24 -3.97 -13.65
C HIS A 74 -16.67 -5.38 -13.46
N GLY A 75 -17.45 -6.30 -12.88
CA GLY A 75 -17.01 -7.68 -12.56
C GLY A 75 -16.58 -8.58 -13.74
N ARG A 76 -16.54 -8.05 -14.97
CA ARG A 76 -16.08 -8.74 -16.19
C ARG A 76 -15.01 -7.96 -16.96
N SER A 77 -14.52 -6.84 -16.41
CA SER A 77 -13.48 -6.04 -17.06
C SER A 77 -12.17 -6.83 -17.14
N SER A 78 -11.46 -6.73 -18.26
CA SER A 78 -10.18 -7.41 -18.46
C SER A 78 -9.00 -6.48 -18.21
N PHE A 79 -7.93 -6.99 -17.61
CA PHE A 79 -6.72 -6.20 -17.35
C PHE A 79 -6.11 -5.65 -18.63
N SER A 80 -6.11 -6.43 -19.72
CA SER A 80 -5.59 -5.98 -21.03
C SER A 80 -6.33 -4.75 -21.58
N SER A 81 -7.67 -4.73 -21.48
CA SER A 81 -8.46 -3.57 -21.91
C SER A 81 -8.20 -2.33 -21.05
N PHE A 82 -8.07 -2.52 -19.73
CA PHE A 82 -7.72 -1.47 -18.79
C PHE A 82 -6.32 -0.91 -19.05
N ALA A 83 -5.31 -1.77 -19.17
CA ALA A 83 -3.92 -1.40 -19.42
C ALA A 83 -3.74 -0.67 -20.76
N SER A 84 -4.50 -1.06 -21.80
CA SER A 84 -4.47 -0.38 -23.09
C SER A 84 -4.97 1.07 -23.00
N LYS A 85 -5.99 1.31 -22.17
CA LYS A 85 -6.59 2.65 -21.99
C LYS A 85 -5.79 3.54 -21.03
N TRP A 86 -5.29 2.97 -19.93
CA TRP A 86 -4.69 3.71 -18.83
C TRP A 86 -3.17 3.55 -18.71
N GLY A 87 -2.52 2.79 -19.61
CA GLY A 87 -1.10 2.46 -19.53
C GLY A 87 -0.15 3.66 -19.59
N LYS A 88 -0.62 4.82 -20.09
CA LYS A 88 0.16 6.06 -20.13
C LYS A 88 0.05 6.89 -18.84
N ASP A 89 -0.95 6.61 -17.99
CA ASP A 89 -1.20 7.32 -16.74
C ASP A 89 -0.02 7.14 -15.76
N SER A 90 0.35 8.21 -15.06
CA SER A 90 1.45 8.18 -14.09
C SER A 90 1.17 7.22 -12.94
N ARG A 91 -0.09 7.11 -12.50
CA ARG A 91 -0.54 6.20 -11.43
C ARG A 91 -0.47 4.74 -11.88
N PHE A 92 -0.73 4.46 -13.16
CA PHE A 92 -0.51 3.14 -13.74
C PHE A 92 0.98 2.77 -13.73
N LYS A 93 1.86 3.72 -14.08
CA LYS A 93 3.32 3.53 -14.09
C LYS A 93 3.95 3.50 -12.70
N GLY A 94 3.28 4.05 -11.69
CA GLY A 94 3.78 4.12 -10.31
C GLY A 94 4.01 2.76 -9.66
N VAL A 95 3.25 1.74 -10.06
CA VAL A 95 3.51 0.35 -9.70
C VAL A 95 4.48 -0.23 -10.72
N GLU A 96 5.73 -0.52 -10.34
CA GLU A 96 6.75 -0.94 -11.30
C GLU A 96 6.44 -2.31 -11.93
N LYS A 97 6.09 -3.30 -11.12
CA LYS A 97 5.94 -4.70 -11.55
C LYS A 97 4.61 -4.94 -12.25
N MET A 98 4.64 -5.51 -13.45
CA MET A 98 3.39 -5.81 -14.20
C MET A 98 2.49 -6.81 -13.46
N ARG A 99 3.09 -7.86 -12.89
CA ARG A 99 2.36 -8.86 -12.08
C ARG A 99 1.62 -8.23 -10.91
N GLU A 100 2.26 -7.27 -10.22
CA GLU A 100 1.63 -6.57 -9.10
C GLU A 100 0.43 -5.72 -9.55
N LYS A 101 0.54 -5.04 -10.71
CA LYS A 101 -0.60 -4.32 -11.30
C LYS A 101 -1.78 -5.26 -11.57
N GLU A 102 -1.50 -6.43 -12.14
CA GLU A 102 -2.52 -7.43 -12.47
C GLU A 102 -3.15 -8.04 -11.21
N ASP A 103 -2.35 -8.34 -10.18
CA ASP A 103 -2.84 -8.83 -8.89
C ASP A 103 -3.79 -7.81 -8.24
N ILE A 104 -3.42 -6.52 -8.20
CA ILE A 104 -4.26 -5.45 -7.64
C ILE A 104 -5.55 -5.28 -8.46
N PHE A 105 -5.46 -5.33 -9.78
CA PHE A 105 -6.61 -5.25 -10.67
C PHE A 105 -7.58 -6.42 -10.44
N ASN A 106 -7.07 -7.64 -10.37
CA ASN A 106 -7.88 -8.84 -10.18
C ASN A 106 -8.56 -8.84 -8.81
N GLU A 107 -7.86 -8.45 -7.74
CA GLU A 107 -8.45 -8.24 -6.41
C GLU A 107 -9.64 -7.27 -6.48
N TYR A 108 -9.46 -6.12 -7.13
CA TYR A 108 -10.50 -5.10 -7.27
C TYR A 108 -11.71 -5.58 -8.07
N VAL A 109 -11.49 -6.24 -9.22
CA VAL A 109 -12.58 -6.77 -10.06
C VAL A 109 -13.34 -7.89 -9.36
N GLN A 110 -12.65 -8.75 -8.59
CA GLN A 110 -13.28 -9.78 -7.78
C GLN A 110 -14.16 -9.18 -6.68
N GLU A 111 -13.68 -8.15 -5.99
CA GLU A 111 -14.48 -7.42 -5.00
C GLU A 111 -15.71 -6.77 -5.62
N LEU A 112 -15.58 -6.14 -6.79
CA LEU A 112 -16.71 -5.57 -7.52
C LEU A 112 -17.72 -6.65 -7.90
N TYR A 113 -17.27 -7.78 -8.45
CA TYR A 113 -18.14 -8.88 -8.80
C TYR A 113 -18.91 -9.43 -7.59
N LYS A 114 -18.24 -9.55 -6.44
CA LYS A 114 -18.88 -9.99 -5.19
C LYS A 114 -19.93 -8.98 -4.71
N LYS A 115 -19.60 -7.68 -4.69
CA LYS A 115 -20.53 -6.61 -4.32
C LYS A 115 -21.76 -6.56 -5.24
N GLU A 116 -21.56 -6.64 -6.55
CA GLU A 116 -22.65 -6.69 -7.54
C GLU A 116 -23.57 -7.90 -7.33
N LYS A 117 -23.00 -9.08 -7.03
CA LYS A 117 -23.76 -10.30 -6.75
C LYS A 117 -24.57 -10.20 -5.46
N GLU A 118 -23.97 -9.65 -4.41
CA GLU A 118 -24.62 -9.44 -3.11
C GLU A 118 -25.76 -8.43 -3.20
N GLU A 119 -25.54 -7.27 -3.84
CA GLU A 119 -26.62 -6.29 -4.08
C GLU A 119 -27.78 -6.90 -4.87
N ARG A 120 -27.49 -7.72 -5.90
CA ARG A 120 -28.53 -8.36 -6.70
C ARG A 120 -29.33 -9.37 -5.86
N LYS A 121 -28.69 -10.05 -4.91
CA LYS A 121 -29.35 -10.98 -4.00
C LYS A 121 -30.24 -10.23 -3.02
N GLU A 122 -29.73 -9.16 -2.41
CA GLU A 122 -30.48 -8.35 -1.45
C GLU A 122 -31.70 -7.67 -2.09
N LYS A 123 -31.55 -7.15 -3.32
CA LYS A 123 -32.67 -6.60 -4.11
C LYS A 123 -33.73 -7.68 -4.38
N LYS A 124 -33.33 -8.91 -4.72
CA LYS A 124 -34.26 -10.03 -4.92
C LYS A 124 -34.97 -10.46 -3.63
N GLU A 125 -34.28 -10.45 -2.49
CA GLU A 125 -34.87 -10.76 -1.18
C GLU A 125 -35.86 -9.68 -0.73
N LYS A 126 -35.53 -8.40 -0.90
CA LYS A 126 -36.48 -7.28 -0.67
C LYS A 126 -37.74 -7.42 -1.51
N VAL A 127 -37.61 -7.68 -2.82
CA VAL A 127 -38.77 -7.89 -3.69
C VAL A 127 -39.59 -9.12 -3.25
N ARG A 128 -38.93 -10.23 -2.90
CA ARG A 128 -39.60 -11.43 -2.38
C ARG A 128 -40.28 -11.23 -1.02
N GLY A 129 -39.78 -10.34 -0.16
CA GLY A 129 -40.40 -10.01 1.13
C GLY A 129 -41.60 -9.05 1.01
N VAL A 130 -41.64 -8.23 -0.04
CA VAL A 130 -42.75 -7.29 -0.32
C VAL A 130 -43.96 -8.02 -0.95
N PHE A 131 -43.73 -9.03 -1.79
CA PHE A 131 -44.80 -9.81 -2.41
C PHE A 131 -45.81 -10.46 -1.43
N PRO A 132 -45.42 -11.13 -0.33
CA PRO A 132 -46.36 -11.73 0.61
C PRO A 132 -47.11 -10.71 1.46
N LEU A 133 -46.54 -9.52 1.73
CA LEU A 133 -47.24 -8.45 2.48
C LEU A 133 -48.40 -7.84 1.68
N PHE A 134 -48.25 -7.69 0.36
CA PHE A 134 -49.35 -7.23 -0.50
C PHE A 134 -50.50 -8.25 -0.55
N ILE A 135 -50.21 -9.54 -0.57
CA ILE A 135 -51.25 -10.58 -0.54
C ILE A 135 -51.93 -10.63 0.83
N PHE A 136 -51.19 -10.53 1.93
CA PHE A 136 -51.75 -10.52 3.29
C PHE A 136 -52.66 -9.32 3.55
N LEU A 137 -52.30 -8.12 3.05
CA LEU A 137 -53.16 -6.93 3.16
C LEU A 137 -54.45 -7.06 2.34
N VAL A 138 -54.39 -7.65 1.14
CA VAL A 138 -55.59 -7.90 0.33
C VAL A 138 -56.49 -8.96 0.98
N TYR A 139 -55.92 -9.97 1.65
CA TYR A 139 -56.68 -11.02 2.34
C TYR A 139 -57.28 -10.59 3.70
N ILE A 140 -56.77 -9.53 4.33
CA ILE A 140 -57.31 -8.97 5.59
C ILE A 140 -58.37 -7.89 5.31
N CYS A 141 -58.38 -7.30 4.11
CA CYS A 141 -59.34 -6.26 3.71
C CYS A 141 -60.52 -6.78 2.85
N ASN A 142 -60.74 -8.09 2.76
CA ASN A 142 -61.95 -8.72 2.20
C ASN A 142 -62.64 -9.52 3.30
#